data_AF-A0A973PJQ0-F1
#
_entry.id   AF-A0A973PJQ0-F1
#
_cell.length_a   1.000
_cell.length_b   1.000
_cell.length_c   1.000
_cell.angle_alpha   90.00
_cell.angle_beta   90.00
_cell.angle_gamma   90.00
#
_symmetry.space_group_name_H-M   'P 1'
#
loop_
_entity.id
_entity.type
_entity.pdbx_description
1 polymer ?
#
loop_
_entity_poly.entity_id
_entity_poly.type
_entity_poly.pdbx_seq_one_letter_code
_entity_poly.pdbx_strand_id
1 'polypeptide(L)'
;MNGRLAGPGGRAMTGRLVRLALRRERRYAPWWIVLLGAMALVMVSYIRRNMPTPDVMAEYAQVINHNSFFRALGGNYVVPDLGYLAAWRSGGFLYVLNGLAALLSVIR
;
A
#
# COMPACT_ATOMS: atom_id res chain seq x y z
N MET A 1 5.68 -39.54 27.19
CA MET A 1 7.11 -39.16 27.31
C MET A 1 7.40 -38.01 26.34
N ASN A 2 7.92 -36.91 26.91
CA ASN A 2 8.76 -35.89 26.28
C ASN A 2 8.19 -34.90 25.24
N GLY A 3 7.59 -33.82 25.77
CA GLY A 3 7.64 -32.49 25.16
C GLY A 3 9.04 -31.87 25.25
N ARG A 4 9.92 -32.18 24.28
CA ARG A 4 11.27 -31.59 24.15
C ARG A 4 11.51 -31.04 22.75
N LEU A 5 11.00 -29.84 22.44
CA LEU A 5 11.52 -29.04 21.31
C LEU A 5 11.69 -27.55 21.60
N ALA A 6 11.27 -27.04 22.77
CA ALA A 6 11.44 -25.63 23.12
C ALA A 6 12.68 -25.39 24.00
N GLY A 7 13.85 -25.85 23.56
CA GLY A 7 15.11 -25.44 24.18
C GLY A 7 15.47 -23.98 23.81
N PRO A 8 16.19 -23.22 24.65
CA PRO A 8 16.59 -21.83 24.39
C PRO A 8 17.36 -21.63 23.07
N GLY A 9 17.88 -22.70 22.47
CA GLY A 9 18.53 -22.70 21.15
C GLY A 9 17.61 -22.51 19.94
N GLY A 10 16.31 -22.84 20.04
CA GLY A 10 15.37 -22.68 18.92
C GLY A 10 15.18 -21.21 18.53
N ARG A 11 14.96 -20.34 19.52
CA ARG A 11 14.82 -18.89 19.30
C ARG A 11 16.12 -18.25 18.77
N ALA A 12 17.27 -18.76 19.22
CA ALA A 12 18.57 -18.30 18.75
C ALA A 12 18.84 -18.70 17.27
N MET A 13 18.40 -19.89 16.87
CA MET A 13 18.47 -20.37 15.48
C MET A 13 17.53 -19.57 14.57
N THR A 14 16.26 -19.38 14.96
CA THR A 14 15.31 -18.56 14.21
C THR A 14 15.78 -17.10 14.10
N GLY A 15 16.32 -16.53 15.17
CA GLY A 15 16.88 -15.18 15.17
C GLY A 15 18.15 -15.00 14.33
N ARG A 16 18.90 -16.08 14.03
CA ARG A 16 20.00 -16.04 13.04
C ARG A 16 19.46 -16.08 11.62
N LEU A 17 18.48 -16.94 11.35
CA LEU A 17 17.82 -17.05 10.04
C LEU A 17 17.12 -15.75 9.65
N VAL A 18 16.36 -15.14 10.56
CA VAL A 18 15.71 -13.83 10.36
C VAL A 18 16.73 -12.74 10.06
N ARG A 19 17.88 -12.73 10.75
CA ARG A 19 18.96 -11.76 10.46
C ARG A 19 19.56 -11.94 9.08
N LEU A 20 19.69 -13.18 8.63
CA LEU A 20 20.22 -13.50 7.30
C LEU A 20 19.22 -13.08 6.20
N ALA A 21 17.94 -13.40 6.38
CA ALA A 21 16.87 -12.98 5.48
C ALA A 21 16.78 -11.45 5.40
N LEU A 22 16.76 -10.75 6.54
CA LEU A 22 16.73 -9.28 6.58
C LEU A 22 17.96 -8.65 5.93
N ARG A 23 19.15 -9.24 6.05
CA ARG A 23 20.36 -8.76 5.35
C ARG A 23 20.24 -8.90 3.84
N ARG A 24 19.63 -9.99 3.36
CA ARG A 24 19.41 -10.25 1.94
C ARG A 24 18.39 -9.28 1.34
N GLU A 25 17.32 -9.01 2.07
CA GLU A 25 16.22 -8.15 1.63
C GLU A 25 16.47 -6.65 1.81
N ARG A 26 17.46 -6.25 2.63
CA ARG A 26 17.73 -4.84 2.97
C ARG A 26 17.99 -3.93 1.78
N ARG A 27 18.35 -4.48 0.61
CA ARG A 27 18.57 -3.70 -0.61
C ARG A 27 17.27 -3.47 -1.39
N TYR A 28 16.37 -4.44 -1.45
CA TYR A 28 15.17 -4.36 -2.29
C TYR A 28 13.98 -3.72 -1.56
N ALA A 29 13.84 -3.98 -0.26
CA ALA A 29 12.73 -3.43 0.51
C ALA A 29 12.67 -1.88 0.50
N PRO A 30 13.80 -1.14 0.66
CA PRO A 30 13.76 0.33 0.58
C PRO A 30 13.30 0.83 -0.78
N TRP A 31 13.67 0.16 -1.87
CA TRP A 31 13.25 0.56 -3.22
C TRP A 31 11.75 0.42 -3.43
N TRP A 32 11.15 -0.65 -2.90
CA TRP A 32 9.69 -0.80 -2.94
C TRP A 32 8.98 0.27 -2.12
N ILE A 33 9.50 0.58 -0.93
CA ILE A 33 8.94 1.65 -0.09
C ILE A 33 9.02 3.00 -0.81
N VAL A 34 10.17 3.33 -1.41
CA VAL A 34 10.37 4.56 -2.17
C VAL A 34 9.43 4.61 -3.38
N LEU A 35 9.32 3.51 -4.13
CA LEU A 35 8.44 3.44 -5.30
C LEU A 35 6.97 3.63 -4.93
N LEU A 36 6.47 2.93 -3.92
CA LEU A 36 5.08 3.04 -3.46
C LEU A 36 4.79 4.44 -2.90
N GLY A 37 5.72 5.00 -2.11
CA GLY A 37 5.61 6.36 -1.60
C GLY A 37 5.60 7.41 -2.72
N ALA A 38 6.50 7.28 -3.69
CA ALA A 38 6.54 8.17 -4.86
C ALA A 38 5.25 8.09 -5.67
N MET A 39 4.71 6.89 -5.91
CA MET A 39 3.43 6.69 -6.61
C MET A 39 2.25 7.35 -5.85
N ALA A 40 2.22 7.25 -4.52
CA ALA A 40 1.21 7.94 -3.72
C ALA A 40 1.32 9.47 -3.85
N LEU A 41 2.54 10.02 -3.80
CA LEU A 41 2.80 11.46 -3.97
C LEU A 41 2.43 11.96 -5.37
N VAL A 42 2.67 11.15 -6.41
CA VAL A 42 2.24 11.45 -7.78
C VAL A 42 0.73 11.66 -7.84
N MET A 43 -0.04 10.82 -7.14
CA MET A 43 -1.50 10.96 -7.16
C MET A 43 -1.99 12.19 -6.39
N VAL A 44 -1.35 12.54 -5.27
CA VAL A 44 -1.62 13.81 -4.58
C VAL A 44 -1.31 15.00 -5.50
N SER A 45 -0.19 14.96 -6.22
CA SER A 45 0.19 16.01 -7.18
C SER A 45 -0.81 16.12 -8.34
N TYR A 46 -1.26 14.98 -8.87
CA TYR A 46 -2.27 14.92 -9.93
C TYR A 46 -3.57 15.62 -9.51
N ILE A 47 -4.07 15.34 -8.30
CA ILE A 47 -5.30 15.97 -7.81
C ILE A 47 -5.09 17.45 -7.57
N ARG A 48 -3.98 17.86 -6.94
CA ARG A 48 -3.67 19.29 -6.75
C ARG A 48 -3.61 20.07 -8.06
N ARG A 49 -3.10 19.46 -9.13
CA ARG A 49 -2.96 20.10 -10.46
C ARG A 49 -4.28 20.16 -11.22
N ASN A 50 -5.06 19.09 -11.20
CA ASN A 50 -6.26 18.97 -12.02
C ASN A 50 -7.55 19.35 -11.30
N MET A 51 -7.54 19.36 -9.97
CA MET A 51 -8.67 19.67 -9.10
C MET A 51 -8.22 20.65 -8.00
N PRO A 52 -7.76 21.86 -8.38
CA PRO A 52 -7.17 22.80 -7.44
C PRO A 52 -8.20 23.44 -6.49
N THR A 53 -9.48 23.46 -6.87
CA THR A 53 -10.55 24.11 -6.09
C THR A 53 -11.46 23.08 -5.40
N PRO A 54 -12.00 23.42 -4.20
CA PRO A 54 -12.95 22.55 -3.50
C PRO A 54 -14.20 22.23 -4.33
N ASP A 55 -14.69 23.18 -5.12
CA ASP A 55 -15.90 23.01 -5.93
C ASP A 55 -15.71 21.92 -7.00
N VAL A 56 -14.55 21.90 -7.67
CA VAL A 56 -14.22 20.87 -8.66
C VAL A 56 -14.05 19.49 -8.01
N MET A 57 -13.49 19.44 -6.80
CA MET A 57 -13.39 18.19 -6.03
C MET A 57 -14.78 17.68 -5.61
N ALA A 58 -15.69 18.58 -5.24
CA ALA A 58 -17.07 18.26 -4.89
C ALA A 58 -17.85 17.72 -6.10
N GLU A 59 -17.75 18.38 -7.25
CA GLU A 59 -18.37 17.91 -8.51
C GLU A 59 -17.84 16.52 -8.89
N TYR A 60 -16.51 16.33 -8.84
CA TYR A 60 -15.89 15.06 -9.13
C TYR A 60 -16.34 13.95 -8.17
N ALA A 61 -16.44 14.23 -6.87
CA ALA A 61 -16.95 13.28 -5.89
C ALA A 61 -18.43 12.94 -6.16
N GLN A 62 -19.27 13.90 -6.56
CA GLN A 62 -20.66 13.64 -6.92
C GLN A 62 -20.77 12.70 -8.14
N VAL A 63 -19.96 12.91 -9.18
CA VAL A 63 -19.92 12.03 -10.36
C VAL A 63 -19.53 10.59 -9.96
N ILE A 64 -18.52 10.45 -9.10
CA ILE A 64 -18.10 9.15 -8.60
C ILE A 64 -19.23 8.47 -7.81
N ASN A 65 -19.86 9.20 -6.90
CA ASN A 65 -20.88 8.66 -6.01
C ASN A 65 -22.19 8.31 -6.71
N HIS A 66 -22.56 9.01 -7.78
CA HIS A 66 -23.72 8.64 -8.60
C HIS A 66 -23.49 7.38 -9.45
N ASN A 67 -22.24 6.98 -9.66
CA ASN A 67 -21.91 5.81 -10.45
C ASN A 67 -21.93 4.54 -9.58
N SER A 68 -22.84 3.60 -9.88
CA SER A 68 -22.95 2.32 -9.17
C SER A 68 -21.70 1.46 -9.27
N PHE A 69 -20.96 1.51 -10.39
CA PHE A 69 -19.71 0.78 -10.56
C PHE A 69 -18.61 1.31 -9.64
N PHE A 70 -18.44 2.63 -9.54
CA PHE A 70 -17.43 3.20 -8.66
C PHE A 70 -17.76 2.99 -7.18
N ARG A 71 -19.04 2.99 -6.81
CA ARG A 71 -19.47 2.60 -5.45
C ARG A 71 -19.18 1.13 -5.16
N ALA A 72 -19.41 0.24 -6.11
CA ALA A 72 -19.10 -1.19 -5.93
C ALA A 72 -17.59 -1.44 -5.77
N LEU A 73 -16.74 -0.70 -6.49
CA LEU A 73 -15.28 -0.80 -6.38
C LEU A 73 -14.71 -0.15 -5.12
N GLY A 74 -15.21 1.03 -4.74
CA GLY A 74 -14.69 1.83 -3.63
C GLY A 74 -15.31 1.52 -2.27
N GLY A 75 -16.44 0.83 -2.24
CA GLY A 75 -17.19 0.45 -1.04
C GLY A 75 -17.94 1.61 -0.39
N ASN A 76 -17.23 2.66 0.05
CA ASN A 76 -17.79 3.78 0.80
C ASN A 76 -18.01 5.04 -0.07
N TYR A 77 -18.86 5.95 0.42
CA TYR A 77 -19.10 7.25 -0.21
C TYR A 77 -17.82 8.08 -0.24
N VAL A 78 -17.50 8.63 -1.41
CA VAL A 78 -16.29 9.41 -1.65
C VAL A 78 -16.46 10.83 -1.14
N VAL A 79 -15.51 11.27 -0.30
CA VAL A 79 -15.46 12.62 0.27
C VAL A 79 -14.58 13.52 -0.59
N PRO A 80 -14.99 14.78 -0.88
CA PRO A 80 -14.20 15.73 -1.65
C PRO A 80 -13.07 16.36 -0.81
N ASP A 81 -12.16 15.51 -0.35
CA ASP A 81 -10.94 15.88 0.35
C ASP A 81 -9.71 15.44 -0.45
N LEU A 82 -8.61 16.19 -0.37
CA LEU A 82 -7.41 15.91 -1.15
C LEU A 82 -6.80 14.56 -0.78
N GLY A 83 -6.66 14.30 0.52
CA GLY A 83 -6.10 13.05 1.01
C GLY A 83 -7.01 11.89 0.69
N TYR A 84 -8.32 12.07 0.89
CA TYR A 84 -9.33 11.06 0.60
C TYR A 84 -9.35 10.69 -0.89
N LEU A 85 -9.47 11.67 -1.80
CA LEU A 85 -9.51 11.41 -3.24
C LEU A 85 -8.20 10.80 -3.75
N ALA A 86 -7.05 11.24 -3.22
CA ALA A 86 -5.76 10.66 -3.58
C ALA A 86 -5.67 9.19 -3.17
N ALA A 87 -6.09 8.88 -1.93
CA ALA A 87 -6.10 7.51 -1.41
C ALA A 87 -7.10 6.64 -2.17
N TRP A 88 -8.32 7.12 -2.40
CA TRP A 88 -9.36 6.40 -3.12
C TRP A 88 -8.93 6.05 -4.55
N ARG A 89 -8.31 6.99 -5.27
CA ARG A 89 -7.90 6.79 -6.65
C ARG A 89 -6.61 5.97 -6.80
N SER A 90 -5.68 6.11 -5.86
CA SER A 90 -4.42 5.34 -5.87
C SER A 90 -4.55 3.94 -5.26
N GLY A 91 -5.55 3.71 -4.39
CA GLY A 91 -5.71 2.51 -3.59
C GLY A 91 -5.60 1.23 -4.41
N GLY A 92 -6.37 1.08 -5.48
CA GLY A 92 -6.34 -0.13 -6.32
C GLY A 92 -4.94 -0.47 -6.84
N PHE A 93 -4.25 0.48 -7.46
CA PHE A 93 -2.91 0.27 -8.00
C PHE A 93 -1.86 0.05 -6.92
N LEU A 94 -1.92 0.82 -5.82
CA LEU A 94 -1.00 0.68 -4.71
C LEU A 94 -1.16 -0.66 -3.98
N TYR A 95 -2.38 -1.18 -3.82
CA TYR A 95 -2.61 -2.50 -3.24
C TYR A 95 -2.03 -3.61 -4.12
N VAL A 96 -2.25 -3.55 -5.43
CA VAL A 96 -1.70 -4.53 -6.38
C VAL A 96 -0.18 -4.48 -6.40
N LEU A 97 0.42 -3.29 -6.50
CA LEU A 97 1.87 -3.12 -6.48
C LEU A 97 2.47 -3.54 -5.14
N ASN A 98 1.79 -3.29 -4.03
CA ASN A 98 2.22 -3.77 -2.72
C ASN A 98 2.17 -5.30 -2.62
N GLY A 99 1.13 -5.94 -3.17
CA GLY A 99 1.07 -7.40 -3.30
C GLY A 99 2.22 -7.96 -4.15
N LEU A 100 2.51 -7.30 -5.27
CA LEU A 100 3.64 -7.65 -6.13
C LEU A 100 4.99 -7.43 -5.42
N ALA A 101 5.13 -6.34 -4.66
CA ALA A 101 6.30 -6.05 -3.85
C ALA A 101 6.54 -7.19 -2.84
N ALA A 102 5.48 -7.62 -2.14
CA ALA A 102 5.53 -8.70 -1.18
C ALA A 102 5.93 -10.02 -1.86
N LEU A 103 5.27 -10.40 -2.97
CA LEU A 103 5.55 -11.62 -3.72
C LEU A 103 6.99 -11.65 -4.26
N LEU A 104 7.45 -10.55 -4.88
CA LEU A 104 8.81 -10.46 -5.41
C LEU A 104 9.87 -10.35 -4.31
N SER A 105 9.50 -9.99 -3.07
CA SER A 105 10.43 -10.05 -1.95
C SER A 105 10.69 -11.50 -1.52
N VAL A 106 9.70 -12.38 -1.68
CA VAL A 106 9.80 -13.82 -1.36
C VAL A 106 10.53 -14.62 -2.44
N ILE A 107 10.28 -14.35 -3.72
CA ILE A 107 10.81 -15.17 -4.84
C ILE A 107 12.29 -14.89 -5.15
N ARG A 108 12.79 -13.71 -4.78
CA ARG A 108 14.19 -13.32 -5.03
C ARG A 108 15.13 -14.11 -4.14
#